data_AF-A0A951AWI3-F1
#
_entry.id   AF-A0A951AWI3-F1
#
_cell.length_a   1.000
_cell.length_b   1.000
_cell.length_c   1.000
_cell.angle_alpha   90.00
_cell.angle_beta   90.00
_cell.angle_gamma   90.00
#
_symmetry.space_group_name_H-M   'P 1'
#
loop_
_entity.id
_entity.type
_entity.pdbx_description
1 polymer ?
#
loop_
_entity_poly.entity_id
_entity_poly.type
_entity_poly.pdbx_seq_one_letter_code
_entity_poly.pdbx_strand_id
1 'polypeptide(L)'
;MTDQNVIDTVQPPSSEAGQAATLDVATIRRGILACLTYDTGKDRADATDRDWFVATALFVRRQIVERWIGRAHAGRRDQKQVHYLSLEFLIGRVLLDGLNNLGLTDGVREALRGLGVDFSKLREVEPDAALGNGGLGRLAACYMESMATLAIPAYGYGIRYNYGLFRQSIADGWQQEFPEEWLSFGNPWEFERPGICYPIGFGGHVEAATGADRTRRQVWHPGETVTAIAYDTPVVGWQGKHVNTLRLWSARTTEPLSLEAFNRGDHVGALASRARANAISQVLYPADDTPAGQELRLRQEFFFSSASLQDMIRRHLAAGHDIRTLADRVAIQLNDTHPAIAIPELMRLLVDIHEVPWTEAWPITVACFAYTNHTLLPEALESWPVSLLERLLP
;
A
#
# COMPACT_ATOMS: atom_id res chain seq x y z
N MET A 1 19.58 -13.39 -58.66
CA MET A 1 19.74 -14.86 -58.73
C MET A 1 20.53 -15.26 -57.49
N THR A 2 19.89 -15.25 -56.32
CA THR A 2 19.17 -16.37 -55.68
C THR A 2 20.08 -17.53 -55.32
N ASP A 3 20.50 -17.56 -54.05
CA ASP A 3 20.62 -18.81 -53.31
C ASP A 3 19.83 -18.67 -52.00
N GLN A 4 18.91 -19.62 -51.83
CA GLN A 4 17.94 -19.72 -50.75
C GLN A 4 18.62 -20.34 -49.53
N ASN A 5 18.60 -19.65 -48.39
CA ASN A 5 18.74 -20.30 -47.08
C ASN A 5 17.38 -20.32 -46.41
N VAL A 6 16.82 -21.53 -46.35
CA VAL A 6 15.63 -21.91 -45.59
C VAL A 6 15.96 -21.74 -44.11
N ILE A 7 15.32 -20.77 -43.46
CA ILE A 7 15.28 -20.68 -42.01
C ILE A 7 14.09 -21.54 -41.58
N ASP A 8 14.37 -22.66 -40.94
CA ASP A 8 13.37 -23.48 -40.25
C ASP A 8 12.62 -22.61 -39.24
N THR A 9 11.37 -22.28 -39.58
CA THR A 9 10.42 -21.69 -38.64
C THR A 9 10.03 -22.75 -37.63
N VAL A 10 10.67 -22.72 -36.46
CA VAL A 10 10.21 -23.44 -35.27
C VAL A 10 8.83 -22.88 -34.91
N GLN A 11 7.78 -23.66 -35.13
CA GLN A 11 6.44 -23.35 -34.64
C GLN A 11 6.46 -23.25 -33.11
N PRO A 12 5.86 -22.20 -32.51
CA PRO A 12 5.72 -22.14 -31.07
C PRO A 12 4.78 -23.26 -30.60
N PRO A 13 5.04 -23.87 -29.43
CA PRO A 13 4.16 -24.88 -28.88
C PRO A 13 2.76 -24.28 -28.68
N SER A 14 1.76 -25.03 -29.14
CA SER A 14 0.34 -24.77 -28.99
C SER A 14 -0.01 -24.45 -27.53
N SER A 15 -0.75 -23.37 -27.33
CA SER A 15 -1.28 -22.94 -26.04
C SER A 15 -2.31 -23.93 -25.50
N GLU A 16 -1.87 -24.92 -24.75
CA GLU A 16 -2.72 -25.56 -23.75
C GLU A 16 -2.81 -24.64 -22.53
N ALA A 17 -4.03 -24.32 -22.11
CA ALA A 17 -4.32 -23.51 -20.95
C ALA A 17 -3.62 -24.08 -19.70
N GLY A 18 -2.66 -23.32 -19.17
CA GLY A 18 -1.76 -23.76 -18.11
C GLY A 18 -2.48 -24.24 -16.86
N GLN A 19 -2.42 -25.55 -16.61
CA GLN A 19 -2.43 -26.06 -15.24
C GLN A 19 -1.18 -25.51 -14.57
N ALA A 20 -1.34 -24.73 -13.50
CA ALA A 20 -0.21 -24.34 -12.66
C ALA A 20 0.47 -25.64 -12.21
N ALA A 21 1.74 -25.83 -12.58
CA ALA A 21 2.51 -26.99 -12.17
C ALA A 21 2.43 -27.10 -10.64
N THR A 22 1.77 -28.15 -10.16
CA THR A 22 1.65 -28.43 -8.73
C THR A 22 3.04 -28.78 -8.21
N LEU A 23 3.56 -27.96 -7.29
CA LEU A 23 4.84 -28.24 -6.66
C LEU A 23 4.75 -29.51 -5.84
N ASP A 24 5.67 -30.45 -6.06
CA ASP A 24 5.74 -31.65 -5.24
C ASP A 24 6.16 -31.32 -3.79
N VAL A 25 5.75 -32.18 -2.86
CA VAL A 25 5.99 -32.01 -1.42
C VAL A 25 7.49 -31.91 -1.09
N ALA A 26 8.36 -32.63 -1.80
CA ALA A 26 9.80 -32.58 -1.55
C ALA A 26 10.39 -31.22 -1.97
N THR A 27 9.91 -30.65 -3.07
CA THR A 27 10.26 -29.30 -3.53
C THR A 27 9.79 -28.24 -2.54
N ILE A 28 8.55 -28.33 -2.07
CA ILE A 28 8.02 -27.44 -1.02
C ILE A 28 8.87 -27.53 0.25
N ARG A 29 9.16 -28.75 0.73
CA ARG A 29 9.97 -28.98 1.92
C ARG A 29 11.38 -28.37 1.80
N ARG A 30 12.05 -28.58 0.66
CA ARG A 30 13.36 -27.97 0.39
C ARG A 30 13.28 -26.45 0.36
N GLY A 31 12.22 -25.88 -0.22
CA GLY A 31 12.00 -24.43 -0.28
C GLY A 31 11.82 -23.80 1.11
N ILE A 32 11.00 -24.41 1.97
CA ILE A 32 10.80 -23.96 3.36
C ILE A 32 12.11 -24.05 4.15
N LEU A 33 12.83 -25.18 4.05
CA LEU A 33 14.13 -25.34 4.72
C LEU A 33 15.16 -24.32 4.24
N ALA A 34 15.21 -24.03 2.93
CA ALA A 34 16.08 -22.99 2.41
C ALA A 34 15.75 -21.62 3.01
N CYS A 35 14.47 -21.29 3.18
CA CYS A 35 14.07 -20.04 3.83
C CYS A 35 14.48 -19.99 5.31
N LEU A 36 14.32 -21.11 6.03
CA LEU A 36 14.76 -21.23 7.42
C LEU A 36 16.29 -21.02 7.53
N THR A 37 17.08 -21.67 6.67
CA THR A 37 18.54 -21.53 6.72
C THR A 37 19.00 -20.14 6.31
N TYR A 38 18.57 -19.65 5.14
CA TYR A 38 19.20 -18.50 4.50
C TYR A 38 18.51 -17.17 4.80
N ASP A 39 17.21 -17.16 5.08
CA ASP A 39 16.47 -15.93 5.34
C ASP A 39 16.26 -15.69 6.85
N THR A 40 16.14 -16.75 7.66
CA THR A 40 16.01 -16.61 9.13
C THR A 40 17.30 -16.93 9.90
N GLY A 41 18.31 -17.53 9.25
CA GLY A 41 19.58 -17.87 9.89
C GLY A 41 19.48 -18.97 10.95
N LYS A 42 18.50 -19.87 10.81
CA LYS A 42 18.21 -20.93 11.79
C LYS A 42 18.39 -22.32 11.17
N ASP A 43 18.76 -23.28 12.00
CA ASP A 43 18.64 -24.70 11.67
C ASP A 43 17.35 -25.29 12.27
N ARG A 44 17.12 -26.58 12.01
CA ARG A 44 15.91 -27.27 12.49
C ARG A 44 15.88 -27.51 13.99
N ALA A 45 17.05 -27.63 14.63
CA ALA A 45 17.14 -27.97 16.05
C ALA A 45 16.76 -26.77 16.93
N ASP A 46 17.11 -25.56 16.48
CA ASP A 46 16.93 -24.32 17.24
C ASP A 46 15.80 -23.41 16.72
N ALA A 47 15.02 -23.87 15.74
CA ALA A 47 13.91 -23.10 15.16
C ALA A 47 12.68 -23.06 16.09
N THR A 48 12.25 -21.84 16.41
CA THR A 48 10.98 -21.59 17.12
C THR A 48 9.78 -21.68 16.18
N ASP A 49 8.56 -21.70 16.72
CA ASP A 49 7.36 -21.64 15.88
C ASP A 49 7.31 -20.38 14.99
N ARG A 50 7.88 -19.26 15.48
CA ARG A 50 8.01 -18.02 14.70
C ARG A 50 8.98 -18.18 13.53
N ASP A 51 10.11 -18.83 13.75
CA ASP A 51 11.09 -19.08 12.68
C ASP A 51 10.48 -19.95 11.59
N TRP A 52 9.74 -21.00 11.97
CA TRP A 52 8.98 -21.82 11.01
C TRP A 52 7.89 -21.04 10.28
N PHE A 53 7.20 -20.12 10.96
CA PHE A 53 6.18 -19.28 10.35
C PHE A 53 6.81 -18.38 9.29
N VAL A 54 7.86 -17.64 9.67
CA VAL A 54 8.56 -16.72 8.76
C VAL A 54 9.13 -17.48 7.56
N ALA A 55 9.80 -18.62 7.80
CA ALA A 55 10.34 -19.44 6.71
C ALA A 55 9.25 -19.92 5.74
N THR A 56 8.09 -20.33 6.26
CA THR A 56 6.95 -20.78 5.44
C THR A 56 6.32 -19.60 4.69
N ALA A 57 6.12 -18.46 5.34
CA ALA A 57 5.59 -17.25 4.73
C ALA A 57 6.50 -16.74 3.60
N LEU A 58 7.82 -16.74 3.80
CA LEU A 58 8.79 -16.35 2.79
C LEU A 58 8.79 -17.32 1.58
N PHE A 59 8.67 -18.63 1.82
CA PHE A 59 8.51 -19.60 0.74
C PHE A 59 7.25 -19.32 -0.08
N VAL A 60 6.10 -19.12 0.57
CA VAL A 60 4.83 -18.80 -0.10
C VAL A 60 4.92 -17.47 -0.84
N ARG A 61 5.50 -16.44 -0.22
CA ARG A 61 5.72 -15.13 -0.84
C ARG A 61 6.55 -15.24 -2.12
N ARG A 62 7.58 -16.09 -2.18
CA ARG A 62 8.34 -16.33 -3.42
C ARG A 62 7.42 -16.79 -4.56
N GLN A 63 6.50 -17.72 -4.28
CA GLN A 63 5.52 -18.20 -5.26
C GLN A 63 4.57 -17.09 -5.73
N ILE A 64 4.16 -16.19 -4.83
CA ILE A 64 3.33 -15.03 -5.17
C ILE A 64 4.13 -14.04 -6.03
N VAL A 65 5.38 -13.74 -5.65
CA VAL A 65 6.23 -12.75 -6.33
C VAL A 65 6.52 -13.15 -7.77
N GLU A 66 6.82 -14.43 -8.04
CA GLU A 66 7.05 -14.93 -9.40
C GLU A 66 5.87 -14.59 -10.35
N ARG A 67 4.64 -14.66 -9.84
CA ARG A 67 3.41 -14.28 -10.56
C ARG A 67 3.20 -12.77 -10.62
N TRP A 68 3.61 -12.06 -9.58
CA TRP A 68 3.49 -10.61 -9.46
C TRP A 68 4.40 -9.86 -10.42
N ILE A 69 5.64 -10.32 -10.62
CA ILE A 69 6.62 -9.67 -11.52
C ILE A 69 6.70 -10.33 -12.91
N GLY A 70 6.03 -11.46 -13.13
CA GLY A 70 6.12 -12.25 -14.35
C GLY A 70 5.59 -11.55 -15.61
N ARG A 71 5.79 -12.17 -16.79
CA ARG A 71 5.45 -11.58 -18.11
C ARG A 71 4.00 -11.10 -18.25
N ALA A 72 3.05 -11.77 -17.57
CA ALA A 72 1.64 -11.35 -17.54
C ALA A 72 1.42 -9.98 -16.86
N HIS A 73 2.33 -9.54 -15.99
CA HIS A 73 2.31 -8.22 -15.35
C HIS A 73 2.73 -7.09 -16.31
N ALA A 74 3.64 -7.36 -17.25
CA ALA A 74 4.13 -6.34 -18.18
C ALA A 74 3.03 -5.84 -19.14
N GLY A 75 2.20 -6.76 -19.68
CA GLY A 75 1.07 -6.41 -20.55
C GLY A 75 -0.12 -5.75 -19.84
N ARG A 76 -0.10 -5.62 -18.50
CA ARG A 76 -1.13 -4.93 -17.71
C ARG A 76 -0.84 -3.45 -17.52
N ARG A 77 0.36 -2.98 -17.87
CA ARG A 77 0.75 -1.56 -17.73
C ARG A 77 0.00 -0.65 -18.70
N ASP A 78 -0.39 -1.18 -19.86
CA ASP A 78 -1.16 -0.45 -20.88
C ASP A 78 -2.68 -0.61 -20.73
N GLN A 79 -3.18 -1.26 -19.68
CA GLN A 79 -4.62 -1.41 -19.41
C GLN A 79 -5.08 -0.33 -18.44
N LYS A 80 -6.37 0.05 -18.50
CA LYS A 80 -6.96 0.92 -17.48
C LYS A 80 -6.94 0.21 -16.13
N GLN A 81 -6.45 0.89 -15.10
CA GLN A 81 -6.25 0.33 -13.76
C GLN A 81 -7.20 0.97 -12.76
N VAL A 82 -7.71 0.15 -11.84
CA VAL A 82 -8.49 0.61 -10.69
C VAL A 82 -7.55 0.98 -9.55
N HIS A 83 -7.78 2.12 -8.92
CA HIS A 83 -7.05 2.60 -7.77
C HIS A 83 -8.02 2.82 -6.62
N TYR A 84 -8.03 1.90 -5.67
CA TYR A 84 -8.94 1.91 -4.54
C TYR A 84 -8.28 2.63 -3.36
N LEU A 85 -8.75 3.82 -3.01
CA LEU A 85 -8.22 4.63 -1.91
C LEU A 85 -9.06 4.40 -0.66
N SER A 86 -8.42 3.91 0.40
CA SER A 86 -9.07 3.73 1.69
C SER A 86 -8.09 3.96 2.84
N LEU A 87 -8.59 4.56 3.92
CA LEU A 87 -7.85 4.62 5.18
C LEU A 87 -7.74 3.27 5.88
N GLU A 88 -8.52 2.26 5.46
CA GLU A 88 -8.56 0.96 6.14
C GLU A 88 -8.46 -0.22 5.17
N PHE A 89 -7.70 -1.24 5.56
CA PHE A 89 -7.65 -2.54 4.90
C PHE A 89 -7.56 -3.65 5.96
N LEU A 90 -8.66 -4.34 6.23
CA LEU A 90 -8.68 -5.45 7.18
C LEU A 90 -8.34 -6.77 6.46
N ILE A 91 -7.06 -6.88 6.05
CA ILE A 91 -6.56 -8.03 5.28
C ILE A 91 -6.41 -9.30 6.11
N GLY A 92 -6.31 -9.19 7.45
CA GLY A 92 -6.13 -10.31 8.35
C GLY A 92 -4.78 -11.01 8.17
N ARG A 93 -4.76 -12.32 8.44
CA ARG A 93 -3.59 -13.20 8.27
C ARG A 93 -3.46 -13.67 6.82
N VAL A 94 -2.27 -13.51 6.24
CA VAL A 94 -2.05 -13.68 4.79
C VAL A 94 -1.60 -15.10 4.43
N LEU A 95 -1.00 -15.86 5.35
CA LEU A 95 -0.45 -17.19 5.04
C LEU A 95 -1.52 -18.13 4.47
N LEU A 96 -2.66 -18.23 5.15
CA LEU A 96 -3.70 -19.16 4.77
C LEU A 96 -4.35 -18.76 3.44
N ASP A 97 -4.63 -17.46 3.27
CA ASP A 97 -5.22 -16.91 2.06
C ASP A 97 -4.28 -17.12 0.86
N GLY A 98 -2.99 -16.84 1.02
CA GLY A 98 -1.98 -17.08 0.00
C GLY A 98 -1.84 -18.55 -0.38
N LEU A 99 -1.83 -19.46 0.60
CA LEU A 99 -1.78 -20.90 0.35
C LEU A 99 -3.01 -21.41 -0.40
N ASN A 100 -4.20 -20.97 0.02
CA ASN A 100 -5.46 -21.35 -0.62
C ASN A 100 -5.50 -20.84 -2.05
N ASN A 101 -5.22 -19.55 -2.27
CA ASN A 101 -5.26 -18.94 -3.59
C ASN A 101 -4.20 -19.50 -4.55
N LEU A 102 -3.11 -20.08 -4.04
CA LEU A 102 -2.13 -20.80 -4.85
C LEU A 102 -2.40 -22.30 -5.00
N GLY A 103 -3.37 -22.86 -4.28
CA GLY A 103 -3.62 -24.31 -4.24
C GLY A 103 -2.49 -25.11 -3.57
N LEU A 104 -1.76 -24.51 -2.64
CA LEU A 104 -0.57 -25.10 -1.99
C LEU A 104 -0.84 -25.61 -0.57
N THR A 105 -2.05 -25.42 -0.03
CA THR A 105 -2.39 -25.72 1.37
C THR A 105 -2.04 -27.15 1.78
N ASP A 106 -2.45 -28.15 1.01
CA ASP A 106 -2.20 -29.56 1.35
C ASP A 106 -0.72 -29.94 1.21
N GLY A 107 -0.06 -29.48 0.15
CA GLY A 107 1.36 -29.73 -0.09
C GLY A 107 2.26 -29.13 1.00
N VAL A 108 1.95 -27.91 1.45
CA VAL A 108 2.67 -27.24 2.56
C VAL A 108 2.39 -27.93 3.89
N ARG A 109 1.13 -28.30 4.16
CA ARG A 109 0.78 -29.07 5.37
C ARG A 109 1.55 -30.38 5.44
N GLU A 110 1.63 -31.12 4.34
CA GLU A 110 2.37 -32.39 4.28
C GLU A 110 3.88 -32.19 4.42
N ALA A 111 4.43 -31.16 3.77
CA ALA A 111 5.85 -30.83 3.87
C ALA A 111 6.26 -30.51 5.31
N LEU A 112 5.48 -29.67 6.00
CA LEU A 112 5.68 -29.27 7.41
C LEU A 112 5.51 -30.45 8.36
N ARG A 113 4.49 -31.30 8.16
CA ARG A 113 4.32 -32.54 8.93
C ARG A 113 5.56 -33.43 8.85
N GLY A 114 6.13 -33.59 7.65
CA GLY A 114 7.38 -34.34 7.46
C GLY A 114 8.61 -33.71 8.13
N LEU A 115 8.52 -32.45 8.56
CA LEU A 115 9.55 -31.75 9.32
C LEU A 115 9.29 -31.76 10.84
N GLY A 116 8.14 -32.27 11.29
CA GLY A 116 7.70 -32.25 12.69
C GLY A 116 7.01 -30.94 13.12
N VAL A 117 6.58 -30.11 12.16
CA VAL A 117 5.94 -28.82 12.43
C VAL A 117 4.41 -28.96 12.30
N ASP A 118 3.68 -28.52 13.32
CA ASP A 118 2.21 -28.47 13.28
C ASP A 118 1.72 -27.24 12.51
N PHE A 119 1.10 -27.48 11.36
CA PHE A 119 0.51 -26.44 10.51
C PHE A 119 -0.60 -25.65 11.22
N SER A 120 -1.39 -26.29 12.09
CA SER A 120 -2.48 -25.62 12.81
C SER A 120 -1.91 -24.60 13.80
N LYS A 121 -0.88 -24.99 14.54
CA LYS A 121 -0.16 -24.09 15.45
C LYS A 121 0.50 -22.94 14.69
N LEU A 122 1.10 -23.22 13.53
CA LEU A 122 1.76 -22.21 12.70
C LEU A 122 0.84 -21.07 12.28
N ARG A 123 -0.43 -21.37 12.00
CA ARG A 123 -1.45 -20.37 11.61
C ARG A 123 -1.81 -19.41 12.73
N GLU A 124 -1.61 -19.80 13.99
CA GLU A 124 -1.88 -18.96 15.16
C GLU A 124 -0.70 -18.05 15.53
N VAL A 125 0.48 -18.30 14.95
CA VAL A 125 1.67 -17.47 15.17
C VAL A 125 1.63 -16.17 14.37
N GLU A 126 0.96 -16.18 13.21
CA GLU A 126 0.83 -15.00 12.36
C GLU A 126 -0.05 -13.94 13.03
N PRO A 127 0.47 -12.72 13.28
CA PRO A 127 -0.37 -11.63 13.76
C PRO A 127 -1.27 -11.13 12.63
N ASP A 128 -2.48 -10.72 12.97
CA ASP A 128 -3.35 -9.99 12.06
C ASP A 128 -2.74 -8.62 11.73
N ALA A 129 -2.80 -8.22 10.45
CA ALA A 129 -2.31 -6.92 10.03
C ALA A 129 -3.25 -5.80 10.52
N ALA A 130 -2.75 -4.96 11.43
CA ALA A 130 -3.53 -3.91 12.07
C ALA A 130 -3.67 -2.66 11.16
N LEU A 131 -4.32 -2.85 10.02
CA LEU A 131 -4.45 -1.87 8.93
C LEU A 131 -5.90 -1.39 8.73
N GLY A 132 -6.84 -1.90 9.50
CA GLY A 132 -8.25 -1.55 9.47
C GLY A 132 -8.92 -1.96 10.77
N ASN A 133 -10.17 -1.58 10.93
CA ASN A 133 -10.98 -1.85 12.12
C ASN A 133 -12.28 -2.55 11.75
N GLY A 134 -13.07 -1.94 10.86
CA GLY A 134 -14.48 -2.31 10.67
C GLY A 134 -14.81 -2.95 9.33
N GLY A 135 -16.12 -2.96 9.03
CA GLY A 135 -16.67 -3.45 7.77
C GLY A 135 -16.15 -2.69 6.55
N LEU A 136 -15.85 -1.39 6.68
CA LEU A 136 -15.24 -0.58 5.62
C LEU A 136 -13.88 -1.15 5.18
N GLY A 137 -13.01 -1.44 6.13
CA GLY A 137 -11.69 -2.03 5.89
C GLY A 137 -11.77 -3.47 5.38
N ARG A 138 -12.74 -4.27 5.88
CA ARG A 138 -12.92 -5.65 5.38
C ARG A 138 -13.47 -5.67 3.95
N LEU A 139 -14.38 -4.76 3.62
CA LEU A 139 -14.89 -4.59 2.26
C LEU A 139 -13.74 -4.27 1.29
N ALA A 140 -12.87 -3.32 1.65
CA ALA A 140 -11.70 -2.95 0.85
C ALA A 140 -10.77 -4.15 0.60
N ALA A 141 -10.50 -4.96 1.64
CA ALA A 141 -9.70 -6.18 1.52
C ALA A 141 -10.36 -7.22 0.57
N CYS A 142 -11.66 -7.48 0.74
CA CYS A 142 -12.41 -8.40 -0.13
C CYS A 142 -12.45 -7.93 -1.59
N TYR A 143 -12.56 -6.61 -1.84
CA TYR A 143 -12.50 -6.05 -3.19
C TYR A 143 -11.12 -6.25 -3.82
N MET A 144 -10.04 -6.04 -3.08
CA MET A 144 -8.69 -6.27 -3.59
C MET A 144 -8.48 -7.73 -4.03
N GLU A 145 -8.94 -8.69 -3.21
CA GLU A 145 -8.89 -10.11 -3.57
C GLU A 145 -9.80 -10.45 -4.76
N SER A 146 -11.01 -9.91 -4.79
CA SER A 146 -11.97 -10.13 -5.89
C SER A 146 -11.43 -9.61 -7.21
N MET A 147 -10.86 -8.39 -7.21
CA MET A 147 -10.21 -7.82 -8.40
C MET A 147 -9.03 -8.67 -8.85
N ALA A 148 -8.22 -9.19 -7.92
CA ALA A 148 -7.15 -10.11 -8.27
C ALA A 148 -7.70 -11.42 -8.86
N THR A 149 -8.74 -12.00 -8.28
CA THR A 149 -9.37 -13.24 -8.77
C THR A 149 -9.99 -13.09 -10.15
N LEU A 150 -10.64 -11.96 -10.42
CA LEU A 150 -11.25 -11.61 -11.70
C LEU A 150 -10.24 -11.06 -12.72
N ALA A 151 -8.95 -11.02 -12.36
CA ALA A 151 -7.87 -10.47 -13.15
C ALA A 151 -8.05 -8.99 -13.57
N ILE A 152 -8.79 -8.22 -12.77
CA ILE A 152 -8.94 -6.76 -12.90
C ILE A 152 -7.65 -6.10 -12.38
N PRO A 153 -6.89 -5.37 -13.22
CA PRO A 153 -5.68 -4.68 -12.78
C PRO A 153 -6.03 -3.59 -11.76
N ALA A 154 -5.53 -3.73 -10.54
CA ALA A 154 -5.84 -2.81 -9.47
C ALA A 154 -4.68 -2.57 -8.49
N TYR A 155 -4.72 -1.38 -7.89
CA TYR A 155 -3.96 -1.04 -6.71
C TYR A 155 -4.92 -0.67 -5.57
N GLY A 156 -4.64 -1.16 -4.38
CA GLY A 156 -5.16 -0.60 -3.15
C GLY A 156 -4.14 0.41 -2.62
N TYR A 157 -4.58 1.57 -2.16
CA TYR A 157 -3.74 2.57 -1.53
C TYR A 157 -4.27 2.94 -0.15
N GLY A 158 -3.38 2.93 0.84
CA GLY A 158 -3.69 3.29 2.22
C GLY A 158 -2.45 3.70 3.02
N ILE A 159 -2.57 3.73 4.34
CA ILE A 159 -1.48 4.05 5.27
C ILE A 159 -0.97 2.77 5.92
N ARG A 160 0.35 2.67 6.11
CA ARG A 160 0.97 1.57 6.87
C ARG A 160 0.99 1.93 8.35
N TYR A 161 -0.11 1.69 9.06
CA TYR A 161 -0.20 1.97 10.50
C TYR A 161 0.70 1.03 11.31
N ASN A 162 1.45 1.59 12.24
CA ASN A 162 2.31 0.81 13.12
C ASN A 162 1.53 0.06 14.21
N TYR A 163 0.48 0.68 14.75
CA TYR A 163 -0.22 0.23 15.95
C TYR A 163 -1.73 0.01 15.74
N GLY A 164 -2.22 0.11 14.50
CA GLY A 164 -3.63 -0.06 14.16
C GLY A 164 -4.55 0.87 14.94
N LEU A 165 -5.72 0.37 15.33
CA LEU A 165 -6.63 1.09 16.23
C LEU A 165 -6.24 0.85 17.69
N PHE A 166 -6.50 -0.35 18.21
CA PHE A 166 -5.99 -0.85 19.50
C PHE A 166 -6.24 -2.36 19.62
N ARG A 167 -5.45 -3.02 20.45
CA ARG A 167 -5.68 -4.37 20.98
C ARG A 167 -6.53 -4.28 22.23
N GLN A 168 -7.70 -4.91 22.19
CA GLN A 168 -8.62 -4.95 23.34
C GLN A 168 -8.15 -5.98 24.39
N SER A 169 -8.23 -5.61 25.66
CA SER A 169 -8.17 -6.52 26.80
C SER A 169 -9.33 -6.24 27.75
N ILE A 170 -9.81 -7.26 28.46
CA ILE A 170 -10.86 -7.12 29.47
C ILE A 170 -10.23 -7.34 30.85
N ALA A 171 -10.29 -6.32 31.70
CA ALA A 171 -9.83 -6.38 33.08
C ALA A 171 -10.93 -5.82 33.99
N ASP A 172 -11.28 -6.57 35.03
CA ASP A 172 -12.33 -6.21 36.00
C ASP A 172 -13.69 -5.84 35.36
N GLY A 173 -14.02 -6.45 34.22
CA GLY A 173 -15.26 -6.20 33.47
C GLY A 173 -15.23 -4.98 32.55
N TRP A 174 -14.09 -4.29 32.44
CA TRP A 174 -13.91 -3.09 31.62
C TRP A 174 -12.92 -3.32 30.47
N GLN A 175 -13.15 -2.59 29.37
CA GLN A 175 -12.20 -2.53 28.26
C GLN A 175 -10.95 -1.76 28.67
N GLN A 176 -9.79 -2.33 28.30
CA GLN A 176 -8.50 -1.66 28.30
C GLN A 176 -7.90 -1.75 26.89
N GLU A 177 -7.25 -0.67 26.47
CA GLU A 177 -6.75 -0.49 25.11
C GLU A 177 -5.22 -0.45 25.13
N PHE A 178 -4.61 -1.27 24.27
CA PHE A 178 -3.16 -1.34 24.11
C PHE A 178 -2.80 -1.18 22.63
N PRO A 179 -1.60 -0.69 22.29
CA PRO A 179 -1.16 -0.67 20.90
C PRO A 179 -1.04 -2.09 20.33
N GLU A 180 -1.33 -2.24 19.03
CA GLU A 180 -1.05 -3.49 18.30
C GLU A 180 0.44 -3.64 18.01
N GLU A 181 0.98 -4.86 18.14
CA GLU A 181 2.42 -5.12 17.98
C GLU A 181 2.75 -5.95 16.73
N TRP A 182 1.88 -5.91 15.72
CA TRP A 182 1.96 -6.76 14.52
C TRP A 182 3.26 -6.59 13.72
N LEU A 183 3.91 -5.42 13.84
CA LEU A 183 5.18 -5.11 13.16
C LEU A 183 6.43 -5.26 14.05
N SER A 184 6.28 -5.59 15.34
CA SER A 184 7.38 -5.60 16.30
C SER A 184 8.52 -6.55 15.95
N PHE A 185 8.26 -7.59 15.16
CA PHE A 185 9.31 -8.43 14.59
C PHE A 185 9.18 -8.61 13.07
N GLY A 186 8.83 -7.50 12.40
CA GLY A 186 8.71 -7.40 10.95
C GLY A 186 7.48 -8.08 10.38
N ASN A 187 7.21 -7.77 9.11
CA ASN A 187 6.13 -8.35 8.33
C ASN A 187 6.74 -9.08 7.11
N PRO A 188 6.66 -10.42 7.03
CA PRO A 188 7.26 -11.16 5.93
C PRO A 188 6.55 -10.90 4.59
N TRP A 189 5.36 -10.30 4.55
CA TRP A 189 4.55 -10.13 3.34
C TRP A 189 4.83 -8.86 2.55
N GLU A 190 5.42 -7.84 3.19
CA GLU A 190 5.63 -6.54 2.57
C GLU A 190 7.01 -6.40 1.92
N PHE A 191 7.09 -5.50 0.94
CA PHE A 191 8.33 -5.03 0.33
C PHE A 191 8.43 -3.52 0.50
N GLU A 192 9.39 -3.05 1.28
CA GLU A 192 9.76 -1.63 1.29
C GLU A 192 10.27 -1.24 -0.11
N ARG A 193 9.81 -0.09 -0.61
CA ARG A 193 10.24 0.49 -1.89
C ARG A 193 10.90 1.85 -1.65
N PRO A 194 12.17 1.91 -1.20
CA PRO A 194 12.84 3.18 -0.91
C PRO A 194 12.94 4.11 -2.13
N GLY A 195 12.99 3.54 -3.35
CA GLY A 195 12.98 4.30 -4.60
C GLY A 195 11.60 4.82 -5.03
N ILE A 196 10.55 4.54 -4.26
CA ILE A 196 9.19 5.06 -4.45
C ILE A 196 8.85 5.87 -3.20
N CYS A 197 9.27 7.13 -3.24
CA CYS A 197 9.04 8.08 -2.17
C CYS A 197 8.57 9.44 -2.73
N TYR A 198 7.64 10.08 -2.04
CA TYR A 198 7.06 11.35 -2.47
C TYR A 198 7.07 12.37 -1.33
N PRO A 199 7.45 13.63 -1.60
CA PRO A 199 7.32 14.72 -0.64
C PRO A 199 5.85 15.14 -0.52
N ILE A 200 5.38 15.27 0.71
CA ILE A 200 4.05 15.74 1.06
C ILE A 200 4.20 17.02 1.88
N GLY A 201 3.67 18.13 1.35
CA GLY A 201 3.71 19.44 2.00
C GLY A 201 2.59 19.60 3.03
N PHE A 202 2.85 20.41 4.07
CA PHE A 202 1.83 20.88 5.01
C PHE A 202 2.07 22.35 5.37
N GLY A 203 0.98 23.09 5.53
CA GLY A 203 0.95 24.51 5.87
C GLY A 203 1.67 25.39 4.85
N GLY A 204 2.26 26.49 5.32
CA GLY A 204 2.97 27.42 4.47
C GLY A 204 2.05 28.44 3.80
N HIS A 205 2.32 28.79 2.54
CA HIS A 205 1.56 29.83 1.83
C HIS A 205 1.61 29.63 0.31
N VAL A 206 0.67 30.26 -0.40
CA VAL A 206 0.61 30.27 -1.86
C VAL A 206 1.05 31.64 -2.38
N GLU A 207 1.98 31.64 -3.34
CA GLU A 207 2.45 32.84 -4.03
C GLU A 207 2.00 32.84 -5.49
N ALA A 208 1.53 33.99 -5.96
CA ALA A 208 1.27 34.19 -7.38
C ALA A 208 2.57 34.49 -8.13
N ALA A 209 3.10 33.49 -8.85
CA ALA A 209 4.26 33.65 -9.72
C ALA A 209 3.83 34.01 -11.15
N THR A 210 4.64 34.79 -11.85
CA THR A 210 4.47 35.01 -13.30
C THR A 210 5.55 34.23 -14.03
N GLY A 211 5.14 33.26 -14.86
CA GLY A 211 6.05 32.48 -15.68
C GLY A 211 6.76 33.32 -16.75
N ALA A 212 7.81 32.77 -17.34
CA ALA A 212 8.55 33.44 -18.43
C ALA A 212 7.66 33.72 -19.67
N ASP A 213 6.58 32.95 -19.83
CA ASP A 213 5.53 33.08 -20.84
C ASP A 213 4.44 34.11 -20.48
N ARG A 214 4.58 34.83 -19.36
CA ARG A 214 3.60 35.75 -18.77
C ARG A 214 2.31 35.08 -18.28
N THR A 215 2.29 33.75 -18.14
CA THR A 215 1.17 33.07 -17.49
C THR A 215 1.27 33.28 -15.98
N ARG A 216 0.15 33.61 -15.34
CA ARG A 216 0.06 33.69 -13.89
C ARG A 216 -0.16 32.29 -13.34
N ARG A 217 0.68 31.87 -12.41
CA ARG A 217 0.65 30.55 -11.77
C ARG A 217 0.59 30.73 -10.26
N GLN A 218 0.00 29.76 -9.58
CA GLN A 218 0.03 29.68 -8.13
C GLN A 218 1.13 28.68 -7.75
N VAL A 219 1.97 29.06 -6.80
CA VAL A 219 3.05 28.19 -6.30
C VAL A 219 2.85 28.03 -4.81
N TRP A 220 2.63 26.78 -4.38
CA TRP A 220 2.55 26.47 -2.97
C TRP A 220 3.94 26.24 -2.38
N HIS A 221 4.27 27.03 -1.36
CA HIS A 221 5.48 26.90 -0.56
C HIS A 221 5.11 26.27 0.79
N PRO A 222 5.27 24.94 0.95
CA PRO A 222 4.87 24.26 2.17
C PRO A 222 5.76 24.67 3.35
N GLY A 223 5.16 24.81 4.54
CA GLY A 223 5.89 25.14 5.77
C GLY A 223 6.60 23.94 6.39
N GLU A 224 6.12 22.73 6.10
CA GLU A 224 6.71 21.45 6.49
C GLU A 224 6.63 20.47 5.31
N THR A 225 7.58 19.56 5.21
CA THR A 225 7.52 18.45 4.25
C THR A 225 7.79 17.12 4.94
N VAL A 226 6.92 16.16 4.70
CA VAL A 226 7.04 14.76 5.14
C VAL A 226 7.29 13.90 3.91
N THR A 227 8.09 12.85 4.02
CA THR A 227 8.31 11.88 2.95
C THR A 227 7.39 10.68 3.13
N ALA A 228 6.54 10.40 2.14
CA ALA A 228 5.79 9.15 2.05
C ALA A 228 6.66 8.08 1.39
N ILE A 229 6.82 6.92 2.02
CA ILE A 229 7.58 5.77 1.48
C ILE A 229 6.64 4.59 1.27
N ALA A 230 6.69 3.99 0.07
CA ALA A 230 5.83 2.88 -0.27
C ALA A 230 6.28 1.55 0.36
N TYR A 231 5.29 0.79 0.81
CA TYR A 231 5.38 -0.62 1.18
C TYR A 231 4.35 -1.39 0.35
N ASP A 232 4.82 -2.36 -0.44
CA ASP A 232 3.93 -3.17 -1.28
C ASP A 232 3.66 -4.52 -0.64
N THR A 233 2.38 -4.88 -0.50
CA THR A 233 1.91 -6.22 -0.17
C THR A 233 1.20 -6.80 -1.39
N PRO A 234 1.70 -7.90 -1.99
CA PRO A 234 1.04 -8.52 -3.13
C PRO A 234 -0.26 -9.22 -2.72
N VAL A 235 -1.34 -8.98 -3.45
CA VAL A 235 -2.66 -9.59 -3.23
C VAL A 235 -2.93 -10.60 -4.33
N VAL A 236 -2.79 -11.88 -4.01
CA VAL A 236 -2.96 -12.98 -4.96
C VAL A 236 -4.43 -13.38 -5.09
N GLY A 237 -4.94 -13.45 -6.32
CA GLY A 237 -6.28 -13.95 -6.61
C GLY A 237 -6.32 -15.47 -6.69
N TRP A 238 -7.54 -16.03 -6.67
CA TRP A 238 -7.77 -17.47 -6.76
C TRP A 238 -7.03 -18.12 -7.95
N GLN A 239 -6.45 -19.30 -7.69
CA GLN A 239 -5.56 -20.05 -8.59
C GLN A 239 -4.28 -19.31 -9.01
N GLY A 240 -3.92 -18.21 -8.35
CA GLY A 240 -2.68 -17.49 -8.60
C GLY A 240 -2.54 -16.93 -10.02
N LYS A 241 -3.64 -16.71 -10.74
CA LYS A 241 -3.62 -16.24 -12.14
C LYS A 241 -3.24 -14.76 -12.25
N HIS A 242 -3.56 -13.99 -11.23
CA HIS A 242 -3.33 -12.56 -11.19
C HIS A 242 -3.02 -12.13 -9.76
N VAL A 243 -2.13 -11.15 -9.65
CA VAL A 243 -1.65 -10.60 -8.37
C VAL A 243 -1.72 -9.08 -8.49
N ASN A 244 -2.52 -8.47 -7.65
CA ASN A 244 -2.63 -7.02 -7.49
C ASN A 244 -1.69 -6.53 -6.40
N THR A 245 -1.62 -5.22 -6.21
CA THR A 245 -0.74 -4.60 -5.21
C THR A 245 -1.56 -3.81 -4.21
N LEU A 246 -1.43 -4.12 -2.92
CA LEU A 246 -1.80 -3.19 -1.85
C LEU A 246 -0.55 -2.38 -1.50
N ARG A 247 -0.58 -1.07 -1.81
CA ARG A 247 0.50 -0.13 -1.52
C ARG A 247 0.14 0.73 -0.32
N LEU A 248 0.97 0.65 0.72
CA LEU A 248 0.77 1.37 1.97
C LEU A 248 1.88 2.39 2.17
N TRP A 249 1.51 3.59 2.63
CA TRP A 249 2.46 4.69 2.83
C TRP A 249 2.90 4.77 4.29
N SER A 250 4.21 4.79 4.51
CA SER A 250 4.81 5.13 5.81
C SER A 250 5.34 6.56 5.77
N ALA A 251 5.00 7.35 6.79
CA ALA A 251 5.46 8.72 6.92
C ALA A 251 6.85 8.75 7.57
N ARG A 252 7.81 9.43 6.93
CA ARG A 252 9.15 9.65 7.47
C ARG A 252 9.55 11.12 7.34
N THR A 253 10.39 11.58 8.26
CA THR A 253 11.04 12.89 8.16
C THR A 253 12.34 12.79 7.34
N THR A 254 12.69 13.86 6.63
CA THR A 254 14.00 14.02 5.98
C THR A 254 15.12 14.23 7.00
N GLU A 255 14.79 14.71 8.20
CA GLU A 255 15.73 15.00 9.29
C GLU A 255 15.41 14.14 10.53
N PRO A 256 15.89 12.88 10.59
CA PRO A 256 15.51 11.95 11.65
C PRO A 256 16.03 12.33 13.04
N LEU A 257 17.06 13.19 13.11
CA LEU A 257 17.67 13.65 14.35
C LEU A 257 18.36 14.99 14.13
N SER A 258 18.06 16.00 14.95
CA SER A 258 18.89 17.20 15.05
C SER A 258 20.12 16.89 15.91
N LEU A 259 21.27 16.68 15.27
CA LEU A 259 22.54 16.46 15.96
C LEU A 259 22.94 17.67 16.82
N GLU A 260 22.59 18.87 16.38
CA GLU A 260 22.88 20.10 17.11
C GLU A 260 22.12 20.17 18.44
N ALA A 261 20.81 19.92 18.42
CA ALA A 261 20.00 19.86 19.64
C ALA A 261 20.45 18.71 20.55
N PHE A 262 20.74 17.53 19.96
CA PHE A 262 21.19 16.36 20.70
C PHE A 262 22.52 16.61 21.43
N ASN A 263 23.50 17.20 20.74
CA ASN A 263 24.82 17.50 21.31
C ASN A 263 24.77 18.60 22.39
N ARG A 264 23.72 19.43 22.40
CA ARG A 264 23.44 20.39 23.48
C ARG A 264 22.68 19.79 24.67
N GLY A 265 22.35 18.50 24.63
CA GLY A 265 21.62 17.80 25.69
C GLY A 265 20.10 17.85 25.56
N ASP A 266 19.54 18.48 24.52
CA ASP A 266 18.10 18.46 24.23
C ASP A 266 17.73 17.21 23.41
N HIS A 267 17.74 16.06 24.06
CA HIS A 267 17.46 14.78 23.42
C HIS A 267 16.01 14.64 22.95
N VAL A 268 15.05 15.31 23.60
CA VAL A 268 13.63 15.27 23.22
C VAL A 268 13.37 16.17 22.02
N GLY A 269 13.82 17.42 22.06
CA GLY A 269 13.69 18.36 20.95
C GLY A 269 14.42 17.88 19.70
N ALA A 270 15.55 17.18 19.86
CA ALA A 270 16.27 16.57 18.74
C ALA A 270 15.44 15.55 17.93
N LEU A 271 14.37 15.00 18.51
CA LEU A 271 13.51 13.99 17.90
C LEU A 271 12.11 14.52 17.52
N ALA A 272 11.82 15.81 17.79
CA ALA A 272 10.48 16.36 17.64
C ALA A 272 9.94 16.30 16.20
N SER A 273 10.76 16.65 15.21
CA SER A 273 10.37 16.57 13.78
C SER A 273 10.10 15.13 13.34
N ARG A 274 10.91 14.17 13.82
CA ARG A 274 10.67 12.75 13.60
C ARG A 274 9.36 12.29 14.22
N ALA A 275 9.09 12.67 15.47
CA ALA A 275 7.85 12.31 16.14
C ALA A 275 6.61 12.84 15.41
N ARG A 276 6.63 14.11 14.97
CA ARG A 276 5.54 14.72 14.21
C ARG A 276 5.29 14.05 12.86
N ALA A 277 6.33 13.78 12.08
CA ALA A 277 6.19 13.07 10.81
C ALA A 277 5.67 11.65 11.03
N ASN A 278 6.24 10.93 11.99
CA ASN A 278 5.87 9.55 12.28
C ASN A 278 4.43 9.42 12.79
N ALA A 279 3.88 10.43 13.47
CA ALA A 279 2.51 10.43 14.02
C ALA A 279 1.45 10.07 12.97
N ILE A 280 1.64 10.52 11.72
CA ILE A 280 0.72 10.28 10.59
C ILE A 280 0.48 8.79 10.35
N SER A 281 1.49 7.94 10.49
CA SER A 281 1.37 6.50 10.24
C SER A 281 1.44 5.64 11.51
N GLN A 282 1.13 6.20 12.69
CA GLN A 282 1.11 5.40 13.92
C GLN A 282 -0.21 4.64 14.11
N VAL A 283 -1.31 5.37 14.23
CA VAL A 283 -2.62 4.83 14.63
C VAL A 283 -3.69 5.15 13.60
N LEU A 284 -4.65 4.24 13.47
CA LEU A 284 -5.86 4.41 12.66
C LEU A 284 -6.89 5.20 13.45
N TYR A 285 -7.51 6.21 12.82
CA TYR A 285 -8.51 7.11 13.43
C TYR A 285 -8.07 7.67 14.80
N PRO A 286 -7.01 8.50 14.85
CA PRO A 286 -6.69 9.23 16.06
C PRO A 286 -7.91 10.07 16.48
N ALA A 287 -8.15 10.14 17.78
CA ALA A 287 -9.26 10.93 18.33
C ALA A 287 -9.17 12.40 17.88
N ASP A 288 -10.28 12.95 17.40
CA ASP A 288 -10.41 14.27 16.76
C ASP A 288 -11.32 15.22 17.55
N ASP A 289 -11.52 14.91 18.83
CA ASP A 289 -12.17 15.75 19.83
C ASP A 289 -11.35 16.99 20.19
N THR A 290 -10.07 17.02 19.80
CA THR A 290 -9.17 18.17 19.98
C THR A 290 -8.72 18.77 18.65
N PRO A 291 -8.37 20.07 18.58
CA PRO A 291 -7.83 20.68 17.36
C PRO A 291 -6.57 19.98 16.82
N ALA A 292 -5.73 19.44 17.71
CA ALA A 292 -4.55 18.67 17.32
C ALA A 292 -4.91 17.31 16.70
N GLY A 293 -5.95 16.66 17.24
CA GLY A 293 -6.52 15.44 16.68
C GLY A 293 -7.12 15.63 15.30
N GLN A 294 -7.93 16.69 15.13
CA GLN A 294 -8.47 17.09 13.82
C GLN A 294 -7.37 17.35 12.80
N GLU A 295 -6.33 18.08 13.18
CA GLU A 295 -5.19 18.32 12.29
C GLU A 295 -4.49 17.00 11.92
N LEU A 296 -4.27 16.09 12.86
CA LEU A 296 -3.62 14.81 12.57
C LEU A 296 -4.45 13.94 11.62
N ARG A 297 -5.77 13.90 11.80
CA ARG A 297 -6.67 13.16 10.91
C ARG A 297 -6.68 13.74 9.49
N LEU A 298 -6.77 15.06 9.34
CA LEU A 298 -6.66 15.71 8.02
C LEU A 298 -5.25 15.52 7.39
N ARG A 299 -4.19 15.53 8.20
CA ARG A 299 -2.84 15.18 7.74
C ARG A 299 -2.78 13.76 7.19
N GLN A 300 -3.41 12.78 7.85
CA GLN A 300 -3.47 11.40 7.37
C GLN A 300 -4.15 11.33 6.01
N GLU A 301 -5.35 11.91 5.88
CA GLU A 301 -6.16 11.93 4.66
C GLU A 301 -5.40 12.54 3.48
N PHE A 302 -4.82 13.73 3.67
CA PHE A 302 -4.02 14.37 2.63
C PHE A 302 -2.74 13.60 2.30
N PHE A 303 -2.04 13.11 3.32
CA PHE A 303 -0.77 12.39 3.16
C PHE A 303 -0.88 11.21 2.21
N PHE A 304 -1.80 10.28 2.49
CA PHE A 304 -1.91 9.09 1.66
C PHE A 304 -2.54 9.41 0.30
N SER A 305 -3.45 10.39 0.23
CA SER A 305 -4.08 10.81 -1.02
C SER A 305 -3.06 11.41 -1.99
N SER A 306 -2.29 12.40 -1.54
CA SER A 306 -1.24 13.03 -2.36
C SER A 306 -0.16 12.04 -2.78
N ALA A 307 0.33 11.20 -1.86
CA ALA A 307 1.33 10.18 -2.18
C ALA A 307 0.84 9.20 -3.26
N SER A 308 -0.43 8.79 -3.16
CA SER A 308 -1.04 7.86 -4.11
C SER A 308 -1.22 8.48 -5.49
N LEU A 309 -1.69 9.73 -5.56
CA LEU A 309 -1.86 10.46 -6.82
C LEU A 309 -0.53 10.72 -7.51
N GLN A 310 0.48 11.18 -6.77
CA GLN A 310 1.84 11.37 -7.31
C GLN A 310 2.39 10.05 -7.89
N ASP A 311 2.15 8.92 -7.22
CA ASP A 311 2.56 7.61 -7.73
C ASP A 311 1.81 7.18 -8.99
N MET A 312 0.50 7.39 -9.05
CA MET A 312 -0.31 7.10 -10.25
C MET A 312 0.17 7.91 -11.45
N ILE A 313 0.35 9.22 -11.27
CA ILE A 313 0.80 10.12 -12.33
C ILE A 313 2.20 9.72 -12.80
N ARG A 314 3.13 9.48 -11.87
CA ARG A 314 4.48 9.01 -12.22
C ARG A 314 4.42 7.73 -13.04
N ARG A 315 3.61 6.74 -12.65
CA ARG A 315 3.46 5.48 -13.39
C ARG A 315 2.88 5.69 -14.79
N HIS A 316 1.88 6.57 -14.92
CA HIS A 316 1.27 6.94 -16.20
C HIS A 316 2.28 7.59 -17.16
N LEU A 317 3.05 8.57 -16.67
CA LEU A 317 4.08 9.26 -17.45
C LEU A 317 5.26 8.33 -17.79
N ALA A 318 5.67 7.47 -16.87
CA ALA A 318 6.75 6.50 -17.11
C ALA A 318 6.38 5.43 -18.15
N ALA A 319 5.08 5.20 -18.38
CA ALA A 319 4.59 4.39 -19.49
C ALA A 319 4.56 5.14 -20.84
N GLY A 320 4.99 6.41 -20.87
CA GLY A 320 5.05 7.24 -22.07
C GLY A 320 3.70 7.85 -22.47
N HIS A 321 2.72 7.86 -21.57
CA HIS A 321 1.42 8.47 -21.84
C HIS A 321 1.42 9.98 -21.57
N ASP A 322 0.61 10.73 -22.31
CA ASP A 322 0.35 12.16 -22.05
C ASP A 322 -0.48 12.29 -20.77
N ILE A 323 -0.16 13.24 -19.88
CA ILE A 323 -0.93 13.53 -18.67
C ILE A 323 -2.42 13.76 -18.96
N ARG A 324 -2.76 14.29 -20.14
CA ARG A 324 -4.14 14.55 -20.56
C ARG A 324 -4.98 13.28 -20.78
N THR A 325 -4.34 12.13 -20.97
CA THR A 325 -5.03 10.83 -21.13
C THR A 325 -5.11 10.03 -19.83
N LEU A 326 -4.87 10.68 -18.67
CA LEU A 326 -4.89 10.01 -17.37
C LEU A 326 -6.19 9.23 -17.14
N ALA A 327 -7.35 9.82 -17.44
CA ALA A 327 -8.66 9.20 -17.26
C ALA A 327 -8.89 7.95 -18.14
N ASP A 328 -8.14 7.77 -19.21
CA ASP A 328 -8.21 6.57 -20.07
C ASP A 328 -7.50 5.38 -19.42
N ARG A 329 -6.58 5.65 -18.48
CA ARG A 329 -5.71 4.66 -17.85
C ARG A 329 -5.93 4.50 -16.35
N VAL A 330 -6.57 5.47 -15.71
CA VAL A 330 -6.72 5.54 -14.24
C VAL A 330 -8.20 5.72 -13.89
N ALA A 331 -8.72 4.80 -13.09
CA ALA A 331 -9.99 4.96 -12.37
C ALA A 331 -9.71 4.95 -10.87
N ILE A 332 -10.16 5.98 -10.14
CA ILE A 332 -9.92 6.17 -8.71
C ILE A 332 -11.23 6.03 -7.97
N GLN A 333 -11.29 5.07 -7.06
CA GLN A 333 -12.44 4.85 -6.20
C GLN A 333 -12.16 5.41 -4.80
N LEU A 334 -12.99 6.36 -4.37
CA LEU A 334 -13.00 6.91 -3.02
C LEU A 334 -13.86 6.01 -2.12
N ASN A 335 -13.21 5.36 -1.15
CA ASN A 335 -13.90 4.55 -0.15
C ASN A 335 -14.29 5.43 1.05
N ASP A 336 -15.55 5.87 1.05
CA ASP A 336 -16.05 6.94 1.92
C ASP A 336 -15.41 8.32 1.64
N THR A 337 -15.64 9.27 2.55
CA THR A 337 -15.26 10.68 2.48
C THR A 337 -13.80 10.94 2.82
N HIS A 338 -13.13 10.02 3.53
CA HIS A 338 -11.73 10.19 3.95
C HIS A 338 -10.75 10.56 2.81
N PRO A 339 -10.77 9.91 1.63
CA PRO A 339 -9.90 10.31 0.52
C PRO A 339 -10.47 11.46 -0.34
N ALA A 340 -11.53 12.17 0.07
CA ALA A 340 -12.16 13.21 -0.76
C ALA A 340 -11.20 14.36 -1.10
N ILE A 341 -10.22 14.64 -0.23
CA ILE A 341 -9.15 15.62 -0.48
C ILE A 341 -8.27 15.26 -1.69
N ALA A 342 -8.33 14.01 -2.18
CA ALA A 342 -7.68 13.62 -3.43
C ALA A 342 -8.21 14.38 -4.65
N ILE A 343 -9.47 14.85 -4.63
CA ILE A 343 -10.06 15.60 -5.75
C ILE A 343 -9.33 16.94 -5.96
N PRO A 344 -9.26 17.85 -4.96
CA PRO A 344 -8.51 19.10 -5.12
C PRO A 344 -7.00 18.85 -5.27
N GLU A 345 -6.43 17.81 -4.65
CA GLU A 345 -5.00 17.49 -4.84
C GLU A 345 -4.69 17.05 -6.28
N LEU A 346 -5.55 16.26 -6.93
CA LEU A 346 -5.36 15.93 -8.34
C LEU A 346 -5.43 17.19 -9.21
N MET A 347 -6.36 18.10 -8.92
CA MET A 347 -6.42 19.40 -9.60
C MET A 347 -5.14 20.21 -9.42
N ARG A 348 -4.61 20.29 -8.18
CA ARG A 348 -3.35 20.99 -7.90
C ARG A 348 -2.18 20.36 -8.66
N LEU A 349 -2.06 19.03 -8.66
CA LEU A 349 -1.03 18.33 -9.41
C LEU A 349 -1.14 18.57 -10.92
N LEU A 350 -2.34 18.48 -11.48
CA LEU A 350 -2.56 18.72 -12.91
C LEU A 350 -2.26 20.18 -13.31
N VAL A 351 -2.76 21.15 -12.54
CA VAL A 351 -2.66 22.58 -12.88
C VAL A 351 -1.30 23.15 -12.53
N ASP A 352 -0.84 22.98 -11.29
CA ASP A 352 0.34 23.68 -10.78
C ASP A 352 1.64 22.96 -11.17
N ILE A 353 1.62 21.63 -11.20
CA ILE A 353 2.83 20.81 -11.46
C ILE A 353 2.93 20.38 -12.92
N HIS A 354 1.82 19.96 -13.53
CA HIS A 354 1.78 19.48 -14.91
C HIS A 354 1.27 20.52 -15.92
N GLU A 355 0.99 21.74 -15.46
CA GLU A 355 0.65 22.90 -16.29
C GLU A 355 -0.56 22.66 -17.22
N VAL A 356 -1.49 21.81 -16.79
CA VAL A 356 -2.75 21.56 -17.50
C VAL A 356 -3.71 22.71 -17.19
N PRO A 357 -4.26 23.41 -18.19
CA PRO A 357 -5.23 24.47 -17.95
C PRO A 357 -6.44 23.97 -17.16
N TRP A 358 -6.97 24.79 -16.25
CA TRP A 358 -8.11 24.42 -15.39
C TRP A 358 -9.28 23.78 -16.17
N THR A 359 -9.63 24.37 -17.33
CA THR A 359 -10.73 23.92 -18.18
C THR A 359 -10.51 22.53 -18.78
N GLU A 360 -9.26 22.06 -18.88
CA GLU A 360 -8.89 20.70 -19.29
C GLU A 360 -8.72 19.77 -18.06
N ALA A 361 -8.11 20.26 -16.99
CA ALA A 361 -7.83 19.48 -15.78
C ALA A 361 -9.10 19.01 -15.07
N TRP A 362 -10.14 19.83 -15.03
CA TRP A 362 -11.38 19.49 -14.33
C TRP A 362 -12.13 18.31 -14.96
N PRO A 363 -12.39 18.27 -16.29
CA PRO A 363 -12.95 17.08 -16.93
C PRO A 363 -12.14 15.80 -16.72
N ILE A 364 -10.80 15.89 -16.75
CA ILE A 364 -9.92 14.74 -16.47
C ILE A 364 -10.15 14.23 -15.05
N THR A 365 -10.15 15.15 -14.08
CA THR A 365 -10.36 14.84 -12.65
C THR A 365 -11.71 14.17 -12.44
N VAL A 366 -12.79 14.76 -12.96
CA VAL A 366 -14.14 14.19 -12.84
C VAL A 366 -14.22 12.79 -13.48
N ALA A 367 -13.56 12.58 -14.62
CA ALA A 367 -13.55 11.28 -15.30
C ALA A 367 -12.69 10.22 -14.59
N CYS A 368 -11.73 10.63 -13.76
CA CYS A 368 -10.93 9.73 -12.94
C CYS A 368 -11.67 9.22 -11.71
N PHE A 369 -12.49 10.05 -11.05
CA PHE A 369 -13.02 9.74 -9.72
C PHE A 369 -14.42 9.14 -9.72
N ALA A 370 -14.63 8.18 -8.81
CA ALA A 370 -15.93 7.71 -8.36
C ALA A 370 -15.95 7.65 -6.82
N TYR A 371 -17.13 7.85 -6.22
CA TYR A 371 -17.32 7.92 -4.77
C TYR A 371 -18.30 6.83 -4.30
N THR A 372 -17.99 6.19 -3.19
CA THR A 372 -18.89 5.27 -2.48
C THR A 372 -19.18 5.83 -1.09
N ASN A 373 -20.45 6.08 -0.82
CA ASN A 373 -20.95 6.44 0.51
C ASN A 373 -21.28 5.17 1.31
N HIS A 374 -20.95 5.16 2.60
CA HIS A 374 -21.33 4.09 3.54
C HIS A 374 -22.16 4.57 4.73
N THR A 375 -22.58 5.84 4.74
CA THR A 375 -23.35 6.43 5.85
C THR A 375 -24.71 6.94 5.43
N LEU A 376 -25.74 6.58 6.21
CA LEU A 376 -27.10 7.10 6.04
C LEU A 376 -27.34 8.36 6.89
N LEU A 377 -26.49 8.61 7.90
CA LEU A 377 -26.65 9.67 8.88
C LEU A 377 -25.88 10.92 8.43
N PRO A 378 -26.54 12.08 8.21
CA PRO A 378 -25.87 13.31 7.80
C PRO A 378 -24.78 13.76 8.78
N GLU A 379 -24.96 13.52 10.08
CA GLU A 379 -23.99 13.86 11.12
C GLU A 379 -22.69 13.05 11.06
N ALA A 380 -22.68 11.94 10.33
CA ALA A 380 -21.49 11.12 10.11
C ALA A 380 -20.77 11.48 8.80
N LEU A 381 -21.26 12.47 8.04
CA LEU A 381 -20.49 13.05 6.93
C LEU A 381 -19.40 13.95 7.48
N GLU A 382 -18.17 13.72 7.04
CA GLU A 382 -17.02 14.50 7.48
C GLU A 382 -17.20 15.98 7.12
N SER A 383 -16.91 16.85 8.09
CA SER A 383 -16.85 18.29 7.89
C SER A 383 -15.61 18.83 8.59
N TRP A 384 -14.89 19.68 7.87
CA TRP A 384 -13.63 20.26 8.33
C TRP A 384 -13.79 21.76 8.53
N PRO A 385 -13.28 22.34 9.63
CA PRO A 385 -13.26 23.79 9.80
C PRO A 385 -12.48 24.44 8.66
N VAL A 386 -13.05 25.47 8.02
CA VAL A 386 -12.38 26.20 6.92
C VAL A 386 -11.02 26.74 7.36
N SER A 387 -10.92 27.26 8.59
CA SER A 387 -9.66 27.76 9.16
C SER A 387 -8.58 26.68 9.33
N LEU A 388 -8.97 25.42 9.52
CA LEU A 388 -8.01 24.31 9.56
C LEU A 388 -7.48 24.03 8.15
N LEU A 389 -8.36 23.98 7.15
CA LEU A 389 -7.99 23.83 5.75
C LEU A 389 -7.09 24.98 5.27
N GLU A 390 -7.50 26.24 5.46
CA GLU A 390 -6.71 27.42 5.06
C GLU A 390 -5.31 27.45 5.69
N ARG A 391 -5.15 26.94 6.92
CA ARG A 391 -3.85 26.90 7.59
C ARG A 391 -3.01 25.71 7.17
N LEU A 392 -3.61 24.53 7.00
CA LEU A 392 -2.90 23.29 6.77
C LEU A 392 -2.67 23.00 5.27
N LEU A 393 -3.63 23.37 4.43
CA LEU A 393 -3.68 23.13 2.98
C LEU A 393 -4.21 24.40 2.27
N PRO A 394 -3.44 25.52 2.30
CA PRO A 394 -3.85 26.84 1.80
C PRO A 394 -4.10 26.92 0.29
#